data_AF-A0A6H9RU90-F1
#
_entry.id   AF-A0A6H9RU90-F1
#
_cell.length_a   1.000
_cell.length_b   1.000
_cell.length_c   1.000
_cell.angle_alpha   90.00
_cell.angle_beta   90.00
_cell.angle_gamma   90.00
#
_symmetry.space_group_name_H-M   'P 1'
#
loop_
_entity.id
_entity.type
_entity.pdbx_description
1 polymer ?
#
loop_
_entity_poly.entity_id
_entity_poly.type
_entity_poly.pdbx_seq_one_letter_code
_entity_poly.pdbx_strand_id
1 'polypeptide(L)' 'MLVHLSVHNYAIVEHLDLELDRGMSVITGETGAGKSIMLDALGLTLGDRADSGVVRPGADKADILATFD' A
#
# COMPACT_ATOMS: atom_id res chain seq x y z
N MET A 1 -3.45 -14.86 -6.23
CA MET A 1 -4.46 -13.82 -5.96
C MET A 1 -3.98 -13.02 -4.76
N LEU A 2 -4.12 -11.68 -4.77
CA LEU A 2 -3.77 -10.87 -3.60
C LEU A 2 -4.72 -11.22 -2.44
N VAL A 3 -4.17 -11.64 -1.30
CA VAL A 3 -4.93 -12.01 -0.09
C VAL A 3 -4.69 -11.05 1.07
N HIS A 4 -3.55 -10.37 1.08
CA HIS A 4 -3.18 -9.44 2.13
C HIS A 4 -2.23 -8.36 1.62
N LEU A 5 -2.41 -7.12 2.10
CA LEU A 5 -1.53 -5.99 1.88
C LEU A 5 -1.27 -5.27 3.20
N SER A 6 -0.01 -5.22 3.62
CA SER A 6 0.45 -4.46 4.79
C SER A 6 1.42 -3.38 4.37
N VAL A 7 1.22 -2.18 4.89
CA VAL A 7 2.01 -0.99 4.59
C VAL A 7 2.38 -0.29 5.89
N HIS A 8 3.66 0.05 6.06
CA HIS A 8 4.18 0.82 7.17
C HIS A 8 5.00 2.01 6.67
N ASN A 9 4.75 3.19 7.23
CA ASN A 9 5.52 4.41 7.01
C ASN A 9 5.69 4.80 5.52
N TYR A 10 4.60 4.71 4.75
CA TYR A 10 4.58 5.01 3.32
C TYR A 10 3.73 6.26 3.03
N ALA A 11 4.32 7.26 2.38
CA ALA A 11 3.71 8.56 2.11
C ALA A 11 3.12 9.19 3.39
N ILE A 12 1.80 9.34 3.48
CA ILE A 12 1.10 9.82 4.69
C ILE A 12 0.60 8.69 5.59
N VAL A 13 0.69 7.44 5.16
CA VAL A 13 0.20 6.26 5.88
C VAL A 13 1.25 5.81 6.89
N GLU A 14 0.89 5.84 8.15
CA GLU A 14 1.70 5.25 9.23
C GLU A 14 1.56 3.73 9.24
N HIS A 15 0.33 3.24 9.15
CA HIS A 15 0.00 1.82 9.08
C HIS A 15 -1.27 1.58 8.27
N LEU A 16 -1.25 0.60 7.38
CA LEU A 16 -2.40 0.05 6.68
C LEU A 16 -2.27 -1.46 6.67
N ASP A 17 -3.36 -2.14 6.99
CA ASP A 17 -3.47 -3.60 6.98
C ASP A 17 -4.80 -3.94 6.30
N LEU A 18 -4.73 -4.71 5.21
CA LEU A 18 -5.88 -5.04 4.39
C LEU A 18 -5.88 -6.53 4.02
N GLU A 19 -6.93 -7.23 4.43
CA GLU A 19 -7.25 -8.58 3.97
C GLU A 19 -8.23 -8.52 2.78
N LEU A 20 -8.02 -9.37 1.78
CA LEU A 20 -8.85 -9.43 0.57
C LEU A 20 -9.40 -10.84 0.37
N ASP A 21 -10.71 -10.90 0.17
CA ASP A 21 -11.42 -12.12 -0.18
C ASP A 21 -11.54 -12.33 -1.69
N ARG A 22 -11.85 -13.57 -2.06
CA ARG A 22 -12.20 -13.92 -3.44
C ARG A 22 -13.47 -13.18 -3.88
N GLY A 23 -13.47 -12.71 -5.13
CA GLY A 23 -14.62 -12.04 -5.74
C GLY A 23 -14.30 -10.59 -6.09
N MET A 24 -15.29 -9.70 -5.93
CA MET A 24 -15.15 -8.28 -6.25
C MET A 24 -15.03 -7.47 -4.97
N SER A 25 -13.86 -6.85 -4.78
CA SER A 25 -13.66 -5.85 -3.74
C SER A 25 -13.84 -4.45 -4.31
N VAL A 26 -14.54 -3.58 -3.57
CA VAL A 26 -14.79 -2.18 -3.96
C VAL A 26 -14.19 -1.26 -2.92
N ILE A 27 -13.21 -0.45 -3.33
CA ILE A 27 -12.57 0.55 -2.47
C ILE A 27 -13.13 1.93 -2.84
N THR A 28 -13.76 2.58 -1.86
CA THR A 28 -14.33 3.92 -1.99
C THR A 28 -13.58 4.90 -1.10
N GLY A 29 -13.76 6.21 -1.34
CA GLY A 29 -13.10 7.26 -0.59
C GLY A 29 -12.90 8.52 -1.42
N GLU A 30 -12.42 9.58 -0.78
CA GLU A 30 -12.04 10.82 -1.45
C GLU A 30 -10.78 10.64 -2.31
N THR A 31 -10.69 11.40 -3.39
CA THR A 31 -9.48 11.47 -4.23
C THR A 31 -8.27 11.95 -3.42
N GLY A 32 -7.15 11.24 -3.55
CA GLY A 32 -5.83 11.79 -3.23
C GLY A 32 -5.18 11.33 -1.92
N ALA A 33 -5.86 10.56 -1.06
CA ALA A 33 -5.25 10.09 0.19
C ALA A 33 -5.22 8.56 0.31
N GLY A 34 -6.33 7.89 0.63
CA GLY A 34 -6.27 6.45 0.97
C GLY A 34 -6.08 5.52 -0.23
N LYS A 35 -6.85 5.72 -1.30
CA LYS A 35 -6.95 4.75 -2.40
C LYS A 35 -5.71 4.72 -3.30
N SER A 36 -5.21 5.88 -3.72
CA SER A 36 -4.02 5.94 -4.60
C SER A 36 -2.79 5.40 -3.87
N ILE A 37 -2.61 5.75 -2.60
CA ILE A 37 -1.49 5.26 -1.78
C ILE A 37 -1.49 3.73 -1.70
N MET A 38 -2.66 3.12 -1.51
CA MET A 38 -2.77 1.66 -1.50
C MET A 38 -2.38 1.04 -2.85
N LEU A 39 -2.85 1.61 -3.96
CA LEU A 39 -2.52 1.12 -5.30
C LEU A 39 -1.03 1.29 -5.62
N ASP A 40 -0.45 2.44 -5.27
CA ASP A 40 0.97 2.72 -5.47
C ASP A 40 1.84 1.78 -4.62
N ALA A 41 1.44 1.53 -3.36
CA ALA A 41 2.12 0.56 -2.49
C ALA A 41 2.08 -0.85 -3.09
N LEU A 42 0.92 -1.29 -3.59
CA LEU A 42 0.81 -2.57 -4.28
C LEU A 42 1.72 -2.63 -5.51
N GLY A 43 1.77 -1.55 -6.32
CA GLY A 43 2.66 -1.44 -7.47
C GLY A 43 4.13 -1.66 -7.12
N LEU A 44 4.59 -1.07 -6.00
CA LEU A 44 5.97 -1.26 -5.51
C LEU A 44 6.27 -2.71 -5.15
N THR A 45 5.30 -3.46 -4.58
CA THR A 45 5.48 -4.91 -4.33
C THR A 45 5.55 -5.74 -5.60
N LEU A 46 5.04 -5.21 -6.72
CA LEU A 46 5.03 -5.86 -8.02
C LEU A 46 6.22 -5.45 -8.91
N GLY A 47 7.14 -4.60 -8.40
CA GLY A 47 8.37 -4.23 -9.08
C GLY A 47 8.37 -2.84 -9.72
N ASP A 48 7.40 -1.98 -9.39
CA ASP A 48 7.45 -0.58 -9.80
C ASP A 48 8.70 0.12 -9.25
N ARG A 49 9.08 1.22 -9.92
CA ARG A 49 10.26 2.00 -9.54
C ARG A 49 10.04 2.63 -8.15
N ALA A 50 10.88 2.24 -7.20
CA ALA A 50 10.93 2.86 -5.89
C ALA A 50 11.63 4.23 -5.92
N ASP A 51 11.10 5.18 -5.17
CA ASP A 51 11.68 6.50 -4.91
C ASP A 51 11.78 6.73 -3.40
N SER A 52 12.90 7.27 -2.89
CA SER A 52 13.07 7.50 -1.44
C SER A 52 12.09 8.52 -0.86
N GLY A 53 11.52 9.40 -1.68
CA GLY A 53 10.51 10.39 -1.29
C GLY A 53 9.16 9.77 -0.90
N VAL A 54 8.98 8.46 -1.09
CA VAL A 54 7.79 7.74 -0.62
C VAL A 54 7.89 7.31 0.84
N VAL A 55 9.05 7.40 1.48
CA VAL A 55 9.18 7.14 2.92
C VAL A 55 8.51 8.28 3.69
N ARG A 56 7.63 7.92 4.63
CA ARG A 56 6.88 8.90 5.43
C ARG A 56 7.85 9.85 6.16
N PRO A 57 7.59 11.18 6.16
CA PRO A 57 8.41 12.12 6.91
C PRO A 57 8.56 11.72 8.38
N GLY A 58 9.80 11.68 8.87
CA GLY A 58 10.13 11.26 10.23
C GLY A 58 10.26 9.76 10.45
N ALA A 59 10.16 8.94 9.40
CA ALA A 59 10.49 7.51 9.44
C ALA A 59 11.80 7.22 8.69
N ASP A 60 12.54 6.23 9.17
CA ASP A 60 13.82 5.83 8.56
C ASP A 60 13.64 4.90 7.35
N LYS A 61 12.50 4.22 7.27
CA LYS A 61 12.16 3.28 6.20
C LYS A 61 10.65 3.13 6.03
N ALA A 62 10.25 2.68 4.85
CA ALA A 62 8.91 2.17 4.56
C ALA A 62 9.00 0.66 4.32
N ASP A 63 8.04 -0.10 4.87
CA ASP A 63 7.93 -1.53 4.63
C ASP A 63 6.57 -1.80 3.96
N ILE A 64 6.59 -2.53 2.84
CA ILE A 64 5.39 -2.88 2.08
C ILE A 64 5.43 -4.37 1.78
N LEU A 65 4.38 -5.08 2.19
CA LEU A 65 4.26 -6.53 2.03
C LEU A 65 2.93 -6.84 1.34
N ALA A 66 3.00 -7.56 0.22
CA ALA A 66 1.83 -8.14 -0.43
C ALA A 66 1.95 -9.67 -0.40
N THR A 67 0.91 -10.34 0.10
CA THR A 67 0.83 -11.80 0.11
C THR A 67 -0.10 -12.27 -0.98
N PHE A 68 0.33 -13.29 -1.72
CA PHE A 68 -0.44 -13.90 -2.79
C PHE A 68 -0.60 -15.41 -2.56
N ASP A 69 -1.81 -15.92 -2.80
CA ASP A 69 -2.14 -17.36 -2.88
C ASP A 69 -2.31 -17.82 -4.34
#